data_AF-A0A9E6EHA1-F1
#
_entry.id   AF-A0A9E6EHA1-F1
#
_cell.length_a   1.000
_cell.length_b   1.000
_cell.length_c   1.000
_cell.angle_alpha   90.00
_cell.angle_beta   90.00
_cell.angle_gamma   90.00
#
_symmetry.space_group_name_H-M   'P 1'
#
loop_
_entity.id
_entity.type
_entity.pdbx_description
1 polymer ?
#
loop_
_entity_poly.entity_id
_entity_poly.type
_entity_poly.pdbx_seq_one_letter_code
_entity_poly.pdbx_strand_id
1 'polypeptide(L)'
;GADAVYCLGDVVGYGADPRACLDLVRAQCALTVRGNHEEALLHIAGRQDMSSPAEQALVWTRQQLSDEDLLACAAWPLVLVGVDARLVHASPDEPLKFRYLFSRFDCESAFGVFPEKICLVGHTHLPLLAEEIVPGVLRTYTAGEIELNTKNRYLINVGSVGQPRDGNPQARWVLVEDHPPRVVFKAVSYNIAQAQAKIRQAGLPESLADRLALGR
;
A
#
# COMPACT_ATOMS: atom_id res chain seq x y z
N GLY A 1 -4.14 -6.39 20.84
CA GLY A 1 -3.59 -6.72 19.51
C GLY A 1 -4.62 -6.31 18.47
N ALA A 2 -4.31 -6.42 17.18
CA ALA A 2 -5.34 -6.30 16.15
C ALA A 2 -6.10 -7.63 16.01
N ASP A 3 -7.40 -7.59 15.76
CA ASP A 3 -8.22 -8.79 15.57
C ASP A 3 -8.05 -9.38 14.15
N ALA A 4 -7.68 -8.54 13.18
CA ALA A 4 -7.38 -8.93 11.81
C ALA A 4 -6.34 -7.99 11.20
N VAL A 5 -5.63 -8.49 10.18
CA VAL A 5 -4.68 -7.70 9.38
C VAL A 5 -5.14 -7.70 7.93
N TYR A 6 -5.11 -6.53 7.29
CA TYR A 6 -5.46 -6.36 5.89
C TYR A 6 -4.27 -5.78 5.14
N CYS A 7 -3.96 -6.35 3.98
CA CYS A 7 -2.90 -5.85 3.10
C CYS A 7 -3.51 -5.13 1.89
N LEU A 8 -3.02 -3.92 1.60
CA LEU A 8 -3.49 -3.13 0.47
C LEU A 8 -2.68 -3.32 -0.81
N GLY A 9 -1.94 -4.43 -0.96
CA GLY A 9 -1.16 -4.74 -2.16
C GLY A 9 0.25 -4.15 -2.16
N ASP A 10 0.96 -4.33 -3.28
CA ASP A 10 2.40 -4.06 -3.43
C ASP A 10 3.23 -4.75 -2.33
N VAL A 11 2.93 -6.04 -2.12
CA VAL A 11 3.69 -6.94 -1.26
C VAL A 11 5.08 -7.21 -1.83
N VAL A 12 5.20 -7.15 -3.15
CA VAL A 12 6.43 -7.41 -3.89
C VAL A 12 6.86 -6.21 -4.73
N GLY A 13 8.10 -6.27 -5.21
CA GLY A 13 8.73 -5.18 -5.94
C GLY A 13 9.61 -4.29 -5.06
N TYR A 14 10.58 -3.64 -5.69
CA TYR A 14 11.65 -2.83 -5.08
C TYR A 14 12.60 -3.55 -4.12
N GLY A 15 12.07 -4.25 -3.10
CA GLY A 15 12.84 -4.95 -2.07
C GLY A 15 13.37 -6.33 -2.51
N ALA A 16 14.19 -6.92 -1.66
CA ALA A 16 14.96 -8.14 -1.97
C ALA A 16 14.42 -9.43 -1.35
N ASP A 17 13.26 -9.40 -0.67
CA ASP A 17 12.65 -10.58 -0.02
C ASP A 17 11.21 -10.87 -0.52
N PRO A 18 10.91 -10.85 -1.84
CA PRO A 18 9.54 -10.91 -2.32
C PRO A 18 8.80 -12.18 -1.89
N ARG A 19 9.46 -13.35 -1.92
CA ARG A 19 8.85 -14.62 -1.50
C ARG A 19 8.51 -14.64 -0.01
N ALA A 20 9.44 -14.19 0.84
CA ALA A 20 9.20 -14.13 2.28
C ALA A 20 8.07 -13.15 2.64
N CYS A 21 7.96 -12.03 1.91
CA CYS A 21 6.84 -11.10 2.06
C CYS A 21 5.51 -11.74 1.66
N LEU A 22 5.45 -12.46 0.53
CA LEU A 22 4.25 -13.17 0.10
C LEU A 22 3.83 -14.23 1.13
N ASP A 23 4.76 -15.04 1.61
CA ASP A 23 4.49 -16.07 2.61
C ASP A 23 3.92 -15.45 3.90
N LEU A 24 4.52 -14.34 4.36
CA LEU A 24 4.05 -13.62 5.55
C LEU A 24 2.65 -13.04 5.35
N VAL A 25 2.38 -12.38 4.23
CA VAL A 25 1.06 -11.79 3.95
C VAL A 25 0.00 -12.87 3.86
N ARG A 26 0.26 -13.99 3.18
CA ARG A 26 -0.68 -15.13 3.10
C ARG A 26 -0.96 -15.75 4.46
N ALA A 27 0.05 -15.81 5.34
CA ALA A 27 -0.10 -16.40 6.66
C ALA A 27 -0.79 -15.48 7.68
N GLN A 28 -0.63 -14.16 7.55
CA GLN A 28 -1.03 -13.20 8.59
C GLN A 28 -2.21 -12.31 8.20
N CYS A 29 -2.44 -12.06 6.91
CA CYS A 29 -3.50 -11.16 6.47
C CYS A 29 -4.79 -11.93 6.21
N ALA A 30 -5.87 -11.48 6.83
CA ALA A 30 -7.20 -12.01 6.61
C ALA A 30 -7.67 -11.76 5.18
N LEU A 31 -7.40 -10.57 4.64
CA LEU A 31 -7.65 -10.22 3.24
C LEU A 31 -6.50 -9.41 2.67
N THR A 32 -6.32 -9.52 1.36
CA THR A 32 -5.33 -8.77 0.59
C THR A 32 -5.96 -8.29 -0.71
N VAL A 33 -5.76 -7.04 -1.08
CA VAL A 33 -6.06 -6.56 -2.44
C VAL A 33 -4.80 -6.50 -3.29
N ARG A 34 -4.95 -6.68 -4.60
CA ARG A 34 -3.84 -6.69 -5.56
C ARG A 34 -3.34 -5.26 -5.84
N GLY A 35 -2.04 -5.05 -5.74
CA GLY A 35 -1.38 -3.81 -6.11
C GLY A 35 -0.89 -3.80 -7.56
N ASN A 36 -0.34 -2.66 -7.98
CA ASN A 36 0.15 -2.51 -9.35
C ASN A 36 1.45 -3.30 -9.59
N HIS A 37 2.24 -3.56 -8.55
CA HIS A 37 3.44 -4.39 -8.66
C HIS A 37 3.08 -5.85 -8.90
N GLU A 38 2.07 -6.38 -8.18
CA GLU A 38 1.54 -7.71 -8.46
C GLU A 38 0.92 -7.79 -9.86
N GLU A 39 0.12 -6.79 -10.25
CA GLU A 39 -0.45 -6.73 -11.60
C GLU A 39 0.66 -6.74 -12.67
N ALA A 40 1.71 -5.94 -12.49
CA ALA A 40 2.81 -5.87 -13.44
C ALA A 40 3.52 -7.22 -13.62
N LEU A 41 3.69 -8.01 -12.55
CA LEU A 41 4.32 -9.33 -12.64
C LEU A 41 3.55 -10.31 -13.53
N LEU A 42 2.23 -10.16 -13.66
CA LEU A 42 1.41 -11.01 -14.53
C LEU A 42 1.67 -10.74 -16.02
N HIS A 43 2.12 -9.53 -16.36
CA HIS A 43 2.31 -9.08 -17.74
C HIS A 43 3.78 -8.89 -18.14
N ILE A 44 4.73 -9.06 -17.21
CA ILE A 44 6.15 -8.77 -17.45
C ILE A 44 6.91 -9.91 -18.16
N ALA A 45 6.26 -11.05 -18.41
CA ALA A 45 6.91 -12.20 -19.03
C ALA A 45 7.53 -11.83 -20.40
N GLY A 46 8.83 -12.11 -20.56
CA GLY A 46 9.57 -11.85 -21.81
C GLY A 46 10.05 -10.41 -22.01
N ARG A 47 9.77 -9.47 -21.10
CA ARG A 47 10.34 -8.12 -21.11
C ARG A 47 11.84 -8.18 -20.80
N GLN A 48 12.66 -7.58 -21.67
CA GLN A 48 14.10 -7.43 -21.46
C GLN A 48 14.56 -5.97 -21.43
N ASP A 49 13.65 -5.02 -21.71
CA ASP A 49 13.93 -3.60 -21.67
C ASP A 49 13.78 -3.04 -20.25
N MET A 50 14.91 -2.65 -19.69
CA MET A 50 15.06 -2.19 -18.32
C MET A 50 15.24 -0.67 -18.29
N SER A 51 14.18 0.09 -18.48
CA SER A 51 14.29 1.56 -18.60
C SER A 51 14.40 2.26 -17.24
N SER A 52 13.86 1.66 -16.18
CA SER A 52 13.84 2.25 -14.84
C SER A 52 14.28 1.29 -13.72
N PRO A 53 14.74 1.81 -12.57
CA PRO A 53 15.03 0.98 -11.40
C PRO A 53 13.84 0.13 -10.93
N ALA A 54 12.61 0.63 -11.11
CA ALA A 54 11.39 -0.09 -10.75
C ALA A 54 11.19 -1.34 -11.62
N GLU A 55 11.37 -1.20 -12.93
CA GLU A 55 11.27 -2.31 -13.88
C GLU A 55 12.36 -3.34 -13.67
N GLN A 56 13.60 -2.90 -13.41
CA GLN A 56 14.70 -3.80 -13.06
C GLN A 56 14.36 -4.65 -11.84
N ALA A 57 13.80 -4.02 -10.79
CA ALA A 57 13.36 -4.74 -9.61
C ALA A 57 12.19 -5.70 -9.88
N LEU A 58 11.24 -5.32 -10.75
CA LEU A 58 10.13 -6.20 -11.13
C LEU A 58 10.60 -7.42 -11.92
N VAL A 59 11.51 -7.25 -12.89
CA VAL A 59 12.09 -8.37 -13.66
C VAL A 59 12.84 -9.32 -12.72
N TRP A 60 13.68 -8.76 -11.83
CA TRP A 60 14.38 -9.56 -10.82
C TRP A 60 13.38 -10.28 -9.90
N THR A 61 12.35 -9.60 -9.43
CA THR A 61 11.29 -10.16 -8.57
C THR A 61 10.59 -11.33 -9.26
N ARG A 62 10.25 -11.20 -10.54
CA ARG A 62 9.62 -12.27 -11.33
C ARG A 62 10.46 -13.56 -11.36
N GLN A 63 11.79 -13.44 -11.34
CA GLN A 63 12.72 -14.59 -11.31
C GLN A 63 12.78 -15.27 -9.93
N GLN A 64 12.40 -14.56 -8.86
CA GLN A 64 12.38 -15.12 -7.50
C GLN A 64 11.09 -15.87 -7.18
N LEU A 65 10.06 -15.76 -8.03
CA LEU A 65 8.72 -16.25 -7.77
C LEU A 65 8.37 -17.43 -8.69
N SER A 66 7.70 -18.41 -8.09
CA SER A 66 7.14 -19.54 -8.83
C SER A 66 5.85 -19.15 -9.57
N ASP A 67 5.40 -19.99 -10.50
CA ASP A 67 4.11 -19.77 -11.15
C ASP A 67 2.94 -19.89 -10.16
N GLU A 68 3.07 -20.72 -9.12
CA GLU A 68 2.11 -20.78 -8.00
C GLU A 68 2.03 -19.44 -7.25
N ASP A 69 3.17 -18.79 -7.02
CA ASP A 69 3.18 -17.49 -6.36
C ASP A 69 2.43 -16.43 -7.17
N LEU A 70 2.60 -16.45 -8.49
CA LEU A 70 1.95 -15.53 -9.41
C LEU A 70 0.45 -15.80 -9.54
N LEU A 71 0.05 -17.07 -9.58
CA LEU A 71 -1.36 -17.45 -9.56
C LEU A 71 -2.03 -16.97 -8.27
N ALA A 72 -1.35 -17.08 -7.13
CA ALA A 72 -1.86 -16.56 -5.87
C ALA A 72 -1.95 -15.02 -5.86
N CYS A 73 -0.97 -14.30 -6.41
CA CYS A 73 -1.09 -12.84 -6.59
C CYS A 73 -2.25 -12.48 -7.54
N ALA A 74 -2.45 -13.23 -8.62
CA ALA A 74 -3.54 -13.02 -9.58
C ALA A 74 -4.92 -13.30 -8.97
N ALA A 75 -4.99 -14.17 -7.96
CA ALA A 75 -6.24 -14.47 -7.25
C ALA A 75 -6.68 -13.36 -6.30
N TRP A 76 -5.78 -12.44 -5.91
CA TRP A 76 -6.16 -11.30 -5.07
C TRP A 76 -7.10 -10.35 -5.82
N PRO A 77 -8.22 -9.94 -5.21
CA PRO A 77 -9.16 -9.01 -5.81
C PRO A 77 -8.55 -7.62 -5.91
N LEU A 78 -9.00 -6.83 -6.88
CA LEU A 78 -8.62 -5.42 -6.99
C LEU A 78 -9.38 -4.54 -5.98
N VAL A 79 -10.59 -4.96 -5.60
CA VAL A 79 -11.47 -4.24 -4.67
C VAL A 79 -12.12 -5.25 -3.74
N LEU A 80 -12.12 -4.94 -2.45
CA LEU A 80 -12.93 -5.62 -1.45
C LEU A 80 -13.93 -4.63 -0.85
N VAL A 81 -15.18 -5.07 -0.70
CA VAL A 81 -16.25 -4.29 -0.09
C VAL A 81 -16.85 -5.11 1.05
N GLY A 82 -16.82 -4.54 2.25
CA GLY A 82 -17.51 -5.03 3.44
C GLY A 82 -18.76 -4.17 3.75
N VAL A 83 -19.30 -4.32 4.96
CA VAL A 83 -20.56 -3.64 5.34
C VAL A 83 -20.46 -2.11 5.25
N ASP A 84 -19.37 -1.52 5.75
CA ASP A 84 -19.16 -0.06 5.75
C ASP A 84 -17.72 0.33 5.37
N ALA A 85 -16.99 -0.59 4.75
CA ALA A 85 -15.59 -0.41 4.39
C ALA A 85 -15.29 -0.90 2.97
N ARG A 86 -14.46 -0.14 2.25
CA ARG A 86 -13.87 -0.51 0.97
C ARG A 86 -12.35 -0.55 1.10
N LEU A 87 -11.73 -1.57 0.52
CA LEU A 87 -10.27 -1.67 0.40
C LEU A 87 -9.91 -1.73 -1.09
N VAL A 88 -8.96 -0.91 -1.50
CA VAL A 88 -8.38 -0.88 -2.86
C VAL A 88 -6.93 -0.44 -2.76
N HIS A 89 -6.07 -0.88 -3.68
CA HIS A 89 -4.65 -0.52 -3.61
C HIS A 89 -4.41 0.99 -3.81
N ALA A 90 -5.07 1.59 -4.80
CA ALA A 90 -4.86 2.98 -5.22
C ALA A 90 -6.19 3.76 -5.16
N SER A 91 -6.61 4.37 -6.26
CA SER A 91 -7.92 5.02 -6.34
C SER A 91 -9.09 4.01 -6.32
N PRO A 92 -10.22 4.32 -5.64
CA PRO A 92 -11.45 3.55 -5.75
C PRO A 92 -12.14 3.71 -7.12
N ASP A 93 -11.77 4.74 -7.89
CA ASP A 93 -12.17 4.94 -9.28
C ASP A 93 -11.26 4.15 -10.22
N GLU A 94 -11.86 3.34 -11.09
CA GLU A 94 -11.17 2.51 -12.09
C GLU A 94 -9.92 1.76 -11.54
N PRO A 95 -10.09 0.76 -10.64
CA PRO A 95 -8.99 0.17 -9.85
C PRO A 95 -7.77 -0.32 -10.64
N LEU A 96 -7.96 -0.78 -11.89
CA LEU A 96 -6.88 -1.23 -12.77
C LEU A 96 -5.96 -0.10 -13.27
N LYS A 97 -6.38 1.16 -13.17
CA LYS A 97 -5.56 2.31 -13.58
C LYS A 97 -4.54 2.73 -12.52
N PHE A 98 -4.68 2.23 -11.30
CA PHE A 98 -3.80 2.54 -10.17
C PHE A 98 -3.50 4.04 -10.03
N ARG A 99 -4.53 4.88 -10.10
CA ARG A 99 -4.35 6.34 -10.03
C ARG A 99 -3.89 6.74 -8.63
N TYR A 100 -2.83 7.54 -8.56
CA TYR A 100 -2.39 8.17 -7.33
C TYR A 100 -3.39 9.23 -6.85
N LEU A 101 -3.55 9.33 -5.53
CA LEU A 101 -4.33 10.37 -4.87
C LEU A 101 -3.36 11.27 -4.08
N PHE A 102 -2.89 12.36 -4.68
CA PHE A 102 -1.88 13.24 -4.06
C PHE A 102 -2.46 14.55 -3.55
N SER A 103 -3.54 15.02 -4.18
CA SER A 103 -4.12 16.33 -3.93
C SER A 103 -5.47 16.24 -3.22
N ARG A 104 -5.89 17.38 -2.66
CA ARG A 104 -7.25 17.54 -2.13
C ARG A 104 -8.31 17.24 -3.19
N PHE A 105 -8.08 17.67 -4.44
CA PHE A 105 -8.98 17.42 -5.55
C PHE A 105 -9.13 15.93 -5.88
N ASP A 106 -8.03 15.17 -5.81
CA ASP A 106 -8.07 13.71 -6.01
C ASP A 106 -8.93 13.04 -4.92
N CYS A 107 -8.77 13.48 -3.66
CA CYS A 107 -9.57 12.97 -2.55
C CYS A 107 -11.05 13.31 -2.69
N GLU A 108 -11.38 14.56 -3.05
CA GLU A 108 -12.77 15.00 -3.30
C GLU A 108 -13.43 14.18 -4.41
N SER A 109 -12.70 13.95 -5.51
CA SER A 109 -13.18 13.12 -6.62
C SER A 109 -13.41 11.67 -6.17
N ALA A 110 -12.51 11.12 -5.34
CA ALA A 110 -12.65 9.77 -4.80
C ALA A 110 -13.91 9.60 -3.94
N PHE A 111 -14.29 10.59 -3.11
CA PHE A 111 -15.52 10.53 -2.31
C PHE A 111 -16.81 10.43 -3.15
N GLY A 112 -16.76 10.81 -4.44
CA GLY A 112 -17.87 10.67 -5.37
C GLY A 112 -18.09 9.25 -5.91
N VAL A 113 -17.13 8.34 -5.75
CA VAL A 113 -17.15 7.01 -6.41
C VAL A 113 -17.29 5.82 -5.46
N PHE A 114 -17.30 6.07 -4.15
CA PHE A 114 -17.53 5.02 -3.14
C PHE A 114 -18.61 5.46 -2.14
N PRO A 115 -19.60 4.61 -1.84
CA PRO A 115 -20.65 4.92 -0.87
C PRO A 115 -20.26 4.55 0.57
N GLU A 116 -19.27 3.67 0.76
CA GLU A 116 -18.91 3.15 2.07
C GLU A 116 -18.38 4.24 2.99
N LYS A 117 -18.55 4.05 4.31
CA LYS A 117 -18.10 5.04 5.29
C LYS A 117 -16.59 5.20 5.31
N ILE A 118 -15.85 4.10 5.13
CA ILE A 118 -14.39 4.10 5.12
C ILE A 118 -13.90 3.51 3.80
N CYS A 119 -13.01 4.21 3.11
CA CYS A 119 -12.25 3.69 1.98
C CYS A 119 -10.77 3.69 2.33
N LEU A 120 -10.16 2.51 2.37
CA LEU A 120 -8.74 2.30 2.66
C LEU A 120 -7.98 2.15 1.35
N VAL A 121 -6.93 2.96 1.21
CA VAL A 121 -6.06 3.05 0.03
C VAL A 121 -4.59 3.00 0.42
N GLY A 122 -3.71 2.78 -0.56
CA GLY A 122 -2.25 2.79 -0.42
C GLY A 122 -1.60 3.51 -1.60
N HIS A 123 -0.67 2.84 -2.27
CA HIS A 123 -0.01 3.23 -3.53
C HIS A 123 0.89 4.47 -3.50
N THR A 124 0.46 5.59 -2.92
CA THR A 124 1.26 6.83 -2.84
C THR A 124 2.43 6.71 -1.87
N HIS A 125 2.33 5.78 -0.91
CA HIS A 125 3.23 5.60 0.23
C HIS A 125 3.27 6.78 1.21
N LEU A 126 2.23 7.63 1.15
CA LEU A 126 2.07 8.82 1.99
C LEU A 126 0.85 8.63 2.90
N PRO A 127 1.04 8.52 4.23
CA PRO A 127 -0.09 8.42 5.15
C PRO A 127 -1.00 9.63 5.05
N LEU A 128 -2.31 9.39 4.94
CA LEU A 128 -3.33 10.43 4.84
C LEU A 128 -4.65 9.90 5.39
N LEU A 129 -5.36 10.70 6.16
CA LEU A 129 -6.78 10.52 6.42
C LEU A 129 -7.47 11.80 5.97
N ALA A 130 -8.34 11.68 4.98
CA ALA A 130 -9.27 12.73 4.59
C ALA A 130 -10.64 12.41 5.19
N GLU A 131 -11.18 13.34 5.96
CA GLU A 131 -12.52 13.33 6.52
C GLU A 131 -13.41 14.26 5.68
N GLU A 132 -14.49 13.72 5.13
CA GLU A 132 -15.53 14.51 4.47
C GLU A 132 -16.55 14.95 5.53
N ILE A 133 -16.49 16.23 5.92
CA ILE A 133 -17.40 16.82 6.92
C ILE A 133 -18.79 17.02 6.31
N VAL A 134 -18.79 17.56 5.09
CA VAL A 134 -19.93 17.67 4.18
C VAL A 134 -19.37 17.51 2.75
N PRO A 135 -20.21 17.19 1.75
CA PRO A 135 -19.73 17.02 0.38
C PRO A 135 -18.82 18.15 -0.10
N GLY A 136 -17.59 17.82 -0.47
CA GLY A 136 -16.57 18.77 -0.95
C GLY A 136 -15.82 19.58 0.12
N VAL A 137 -16.11 19.40 1.41
CA VAL A 137 -15.38 20.04 2.52
C VAL A 137 -14.59 18.98 3.28
N LEU A 138 -13.28 18.97 3.03
CA LEU A 138 -12.37 17.98 3.59
C LEU A 138 -11.51 18.55 4.73
N ARG A 139 -11.34 17.76 5.78
CA ARG A 139 -10.27 17.93 6.77
C ARG A 139 -9.27 16.79 6.64
N THR A 140 -7.98 17.09 6.68
CA THR A 140 -6.94 16.09 6.47
C THR A 140 -5.98 15.95 7.66
N TYR A 141 -5.48 14.73 7.82
CA TYR A 141 -4.52 14.34 8.86
C TYR A 141 -3.47 13.43 8.25
N THR A 142 -2.22 13.53 8.71
CA THR A 142 -1.10 12.70 8.20
C THR A 142 -0.41 11.88 9.29
N ALA A 143 -0.78 12.10 10.56
CA ALA A 143 -0.25 11.41 11.72
C ALA A 143 -1.20 11.55 12.93
N GLY A 144 -0.93 10.81 13.99
CA GLY A 144 -1.63 10.89 15.27
C GLY A 144 -2.74 9.86 15.46
N GLU A 145 -3.59 10.12 16.45
CA GLU A 145 -4.78 9.32 16.76
C GLU A 145 -6.01 10.18 16.48
N ILE A 146 -6.85 9.74 15.54
CA ILE A 146 -7.99 10.50 15.04
C ILE A 146 -9.27 9.76 15.41
N GLU A 147 -10.06 10.34 16.31
CA GLU A 147 -11.42 9.86 16.57
C GLU A 147 -12.31 10.09 15.34
N LEU A 148 -13.06 9.07 14.95
CA LEU A 148 -13.94 9.13 13.79
C LEU A 148 -15.35 9.53 14.22
N ASN A 149 -15.85 10.61 13.63
CA ASN A 149 -17.25 10.97 13.70
C ASN A 149 -18.10 9.95 12.94
N THR A 150 -19.09 9.40 13.62
CA THR A 150 -19.92 8.33 13.07
C THR A 150 -20.79 8.76 11.88
N LYS A 151 -20.97 10.07 11.66
CA LYS A 151 -21.77 10.66 10.59
C LYS A 151 -20.96 11.02 9.33
N ASN A 152 -19.64 11.00 9.41
CA ASN A 152 -18.75 11.42 8.32
C ASN A 152 -18.21 10.21 7.56
N ARG A 153 -17.69 10.46 6.35
CA ARG A 153 -16.99 9.48 5.53
C ARG A 153 -15.49 9.76 5.52
N TYR A 154 -14.71 8.70 5.29
CA TYR A 154 -13.26 8.73 5.39
C TYR A 154 -12.60 8.05 4.21
N LEU A 155 -11.57 8.70 3.67
CA LEU A 155 -10.60 8.12 2.75
C LEU A 155 -9.25 8.08 3.47
N ILE A 156 -8.68 6.88 3.62
CA ILE A 156 -7.52 6.65 4.46
C ILE A 156 -6.43 5.97 3.64
N ASN A 157 -5.35 6.71 3.37
CA ASN A 157 -4.11 6.15 2.89
C ASN A 157 -3.28 5.60 4.07
N VAL A 158 -3.00 4.31 4.04
CA VAL A 158 -2.34 3.60 5.14
C VAL A 158 -0.81 3.83 5.19
N GLY A 159 -0.25 4.54 4.20
CA GLY A 159 1.19 4.71 4.04
C GLY A 159 1.85 3.50 3.38
N SER A 160 3.12 3.26 3.69
CA SER A 160 3.86 2.10 3.19
C SER A 160 4.73 1.47 4.28
N VAL A 161 4.64 0.14 4.40
CA VAL A 161 5.45 -0.65 5.31
C VAL A 161 6.89 -0.75 4.81
N GLY A 162 7.09 -0.99 3.51
CA GLY A 162 8.38 -1.32 2.93
C GLY A 162 9.16 -0.15 2.31
N GLN A 163 8.48 0.93 1.92
CA GLN A 163 9.11 2.10 1.28
C GLN A 163 8.28 3.37 1.54
N PRO A 164 8.19 3.86 2.78
CA PRO A 164 7.51 5.13 3.08
C PRO A 164 8.11 6.28 2.26
N ARG A 165 7.28 7.24 1.84
CA ARG A 165 7.70 8.38 0.98
C ARG A 165 7.51 9.76 1.62
N ASP A 166 7.23 9.79 2.92
CA ASP A 166 6.91 10.99 3.69
C ASP A 166 8.14 11.63 4.37
N GLY A 167 9.35 11.20 3.99
CA GLY A 167 10.60 11.65 4.61
C GLY A 167 10.91 11.03 5.97
N ASN A 168 10.06 10.12 6.48
CA ASN A 168 10.36 9.31 7.65
C ASN A 168 10.66 7.87 7.19
N PRO A 169 11.84 7.32 7.50
CA PRO A 169 12.21 5.98 7.07
C PRO A 169 11.53 4.86 7.87
N GLN A 170 10.72 5.16 8.89
CA GLN A 170 9.99 4.15 9.65
C GLN A 170 8.84 3.54 8.84
N ALA A 171 8.65 2.24 8.98
CA ALA A 171 7.52 1.53 8.37
C ALA A 171 6.19 2.14 8.83
N ARG A 172 5.28 2.38 7.89
CA ARG A 172 3.98 3.00 8.12
C ARG A 172 2.84 2.00 7.94
N TRP A 173 1.86 2.09 8.83
CA TRP A 173 0.59 1.39 8.76
C TRP A 173 -0.43 2.12 9.65
N VAL A 174 -1.70 1.73 9.60
CA VAL A 174 -2.75 2.29 10.45
C VAL A 174 -3.45 1.20 11.26
N LEU A 175 -3.78 1.51 12.51
CA LEU A 175 -4.71 0.71 13.29
C LEU A 175 -6.09 1.37 13.22
N VAL A 176 -7.09 0.62 12.77
CA VAL A 176 -8.50 1.03 12.79
C VAL A 176 -9.16 0.33 13.97
N GLU A 177 -9.79 1.09 14.85
CA GLU A 177 -10.50 0.58 16.02
C GLU A 177 -11.97 1.00 15.95
N ASP A 178 -12.86 0.15 16.44
CA ASP A 178 -14.32 0.38 16.40
C ASP A 178 -14.88 0.97 17.71
N HIS A 179 -14.19 0.75 18.84
CA HIS A 179 -14.70 1.09 20.18
C HIS A 179 -13.62 1.69 21.10
N PRO A 180 -13.52 3.05 21.19
CA PRO A 180 -14.22 4.04 20.36
C PRO A 180 -13.72 4.02 18.90
N PRO A 181 -14.53 4.49 17.93
CA PRO A 181 -14.13 4.49 16.54
C PRO A 181 -12.97 5.46 16.32
N ARG A 182 -11.77 4.97 16.02
CA ARG A 182 -10.59 5.81 15.76
C ARG A 182 -9.61 5.18 14.78
N VAL A 183 -8.81 6.02 14.17
CA VAL A 183 -7.66 5.62 13.32
C VAL A 183 -6.38 6.11 13.98
N VAL A 184 -5.43 5.20 14.14
CA VAL A 184 -4.11 5.51 14.72
C VAL A 184 -3.03 5.27 13.67
N PHE A 185 -2.32 6.32 13.29
CA PHE A 185 -1.14 6.21 12.45
C PHE A 185 0.02 5.62 13.23
N LYS A 186 0.64 4.56 12.69
CA LYS A 186 1.74 3.85 13.32
C LYS A 186 3.03 4.06 12.53
N ALA A 187 4.12 4.17 13.28
CA ALA A 187 5.48 4.30 12.76
C ALA A 187 6.35 3.31 13.53
N VAL A 188 7.02 2.40 12.82
CA VAL A 188 7.83 1.36 13.46
C VAL A 188 9.23 1.36 12.84
N SER A 189 10.25 1.52 13.69
CA SER A 189 11.63 1.37 13.28
C SER A 189 11.93 -0.07 12.91
N TYR A 190 12.72 -0.27 11.86
CA TYR A 190 13.23 -1.57 11.44
C TYR A 190 14.72 -1.46 11.06
N ASN A 191 15.35 -2.59 10.80
CA ASN A 191 16.75 -2.61 10.40
C ASN A 191 16.92 -2.22 8.93
N ILE A 192 16.95 -0.91 8.68
CA ILE A 192 17.13 -0.33 7.34
C ILE A 192 18.45 -0.81 6.71
N ALA A 193 19.54 -0.81 7.48
CA ALA A 193 20.86 -1.22 6.97
C ALA A 193 20.85 -2.67 6.47
N GLN A 194 20.15 -3.57 7.16
CA GLN A 194 19.98 -4.96 6.73
C GLN A 194 19.14 -5.06 5.46
N ALA A 195 18.02 -4.33 5.36
CA ALA A 195 17.21 -4.31 4.15
C ALA A 195 18.00 -3.78 2.94
N GLN A 196 18.76 -2.70 3.13
CA GLN A 196 19.64 -2.14 2.12
C GLN A 196 20.74 -3.12 1.68
N ALA A 197 21.38 -3.80 2.62
CA ALA A 197 22.39 -4.81 2.32
C ALA A 197 21.84 -5.95 1.45
N LYS A 198 20.61 -6.41 1.74
CA LYS A 198 19.95 -7.43 0.91
C LYS A 198 19.66 -6.93 -0.51
N ILE A 199 19.17 -5.70 -0.66
CA ILE A 199 18.94 -5.07 -1.98
C ILE A 199 20.25 -5.05 -2.79
N ARG A 200 21.36 -4.61 -2.18
CA ARG A 200 22.67 -4.61 -2.82
C ARG A 200 23.16 -6.01 -3.18
N GLN A 201 23.02 -6.97 -2.26
CA GLN A 201 23.43 -8.35 -2.48
C GLN A 201 22.64 -9.03 -3.59
N ALA A 202 21.36 -8.66 -3.76
CA ALA A 202 20.52 -9.13 -4.84
C ALA A 202 20.89 -8.54 -6.22
N GLY A 203 21.81 -7.57 -6.28
CA GLY A 203 22.19 -6.88 -7.52
C GLY A 203 21.14 -5.88 -8.00
N LEU A 204 20.21 -5.49 -7.13
CA LEU A 204 19.20 -4.49 -7.46
C LEU A 204 19.81 -3.08 -7.52
N PRO A 205 19.19 -2.15 -8.27
CA PRO A 205 19.64 -0.75 -8.35
C PRO A 205 19.93 -0.10 -6.99
N GLU A 206 21.12 0.51 -6.84
CA GLU A 206 21.57 1.16 -5.61
C GLU A 206 20.54 2.19 -5.08
N SER A 207 19.91 2.94 -5.99
CA SER A 207 18.86 3.92 -5.65
C SER A 207 17.68 3.33 -4.87
N LEU A 208 17.40 2.02 -4.99
CA LEU A 208 16.35 1.33 -4.24
C LEU A 208 16.76 1.08 -2.79
N ALA A 209 18.05 0.83 -2.54
CA ALA A 209 18.58 0.72 -1.19
C ALA A 209 18.64 2.11 -0.54
N ASP A 210 19.25 3.08 -1.20
CA ASP A 210 19.53 4.40 -0.61
C ASP A 210 18.27 5.12 -0.14
N ARG A 211 17.20 5.04 -0.94
CA ARG A 211 15.94 5.73 -0.64
C ARG A 211 15.25 5.27 0.65
N LEU A 212 15.52 4.04 1.11
CA LEU A 212 14.94 3.52 2.37
C LEU A 212 15.34 4.37 3.58
N ALA A 213 16.61 4.78 3.66
CA ALA A 213 17.09 5.61 4.76
C ALA A 213 16.55 7.05 4.70
N LEU A 214 16.04 7.47 3.54
CA LEU A 214 15.51 8.81 3.30
C LEU A 214 13.98 8.88 3.44
N GLY A 215 13.29 7.74 3.52
CA GLY A 215 11.83 7.69 3.41
C GLY A 215 11.36 8.25 2.06
N ARG A 216 11.87 7.70 0.95
CA ARG A 216 11.57 8.09 -0.44
C ARG A 216 11.37 6.89 -1.37
#